data_AF-A0A4W5N2C9-F1
#
_entry.id   AF-A0A4W5N2C9-F1
#
_cell.length_a   1.000
_cell.length_b   1.000
_cell.length_c   1.000
_cell.angle_alpha   90.00
_cell.angle_beta   90.00
_cell.angle_gamma   90.00
#
_symmetry.space_group_name_H-M   'P 1'
#
loop_
_entity.id
_entity.type
_entity.pdbx_description
1 polymer ?
#
loop_
_entity_poly.entity_id
_entity_poly.type
_entity_poly.pdbx_seq_one_letter_code
_entity_poly.pdbx_strand_id
1 'polypeptide(L)' 'MDAGFFRGTSAEQDNRFSNKQKKLLKQLKFAECLEKKVDMTKVNLEVIKPWITQRVTEILGFEDDVVIEFIFNQLEEKA' A
#
# COMPACT_ATOMS: atom_id res chain seq x y z
N MET A 1 -19.33 14.39 36.98
CA MET A 1 -18.59 13.46 36.10
C MET A 1 -19.16 13.63 34.70
N ASP A 2 -18.49 14.11 33.67
CA ASP A 2 -17.22 14.81 33.52
C ASP A 2 -17.37 15.63 32.23
N ALA A 3 -17.27 16.96 32.34
CA ALA A 3 -17.50 17.92 31.26
C ALA A 3 -16.24 18.08 30.39
N GLY A 4 -15.75 16.97 29.83
CA GLY A 4 -14.46 16.88 29.14
C GLY A 4 -14.51 16.78 27.61
N PHE A 5 -15.69 16.69 27.00
CA PHE A 5 -15.84 16.41 25.55
C PHE A 5 -15.70 17.65 24.63
N PHE A 6 -15.37 18.83 25.18
CA PHE A 6 -15.36 20.11 24.45
C PHE A 6 -13.97 20.63 24.04
N ARG A 7 -12.93 19.79 24.04
CA ARG A 7 -11.71 20.06 23.26
C ARG A 7 -11.73 19.18 22.04
N GLY A 8 -11.74 19.81 20.86
CA GLY A 8 -11.99 19.19 19.56
C GLY A 8 -11.41 17.78 19.43
N THR A 9 -12.27 16.82 19.08
CA THR A 9 -11.84 15.49 18.67
C THR A 9 -10.90 15.65 17.49
N SER A 10 -9.68 15.10 17.57
CA SER A 10 -8.79 15.11 16.40
C SER A 10 -9.45 14.36 15.25
N ALA A 11 -9.04 14.63 14.01
CA ALA A 11 -9.56 13.93 12.83
C ALA A 11 -9.44 12.39 12.96
N GLU A 12 -8.47 11.92 13.75
CA GLU A 12 -8.23 10.49 14.02
C GLU A 12 -9.23 9.87 15.00
N GLN A 13 -9.88 10.69 15.84
CA GLN A 13 -10.87 10.26 16.84
C GLN A 13 -12.31 10.34 16.32
N ASP A 14 -12.53 10.96 15.15
CA ASP A 14 -13.84 11.09 14.55
C ASP A 14 -14.18 9.85 13.70
N ASN A 15 -15.07 8.99 14.22
CA ASN A 15 -15.56 7.79 13.55
C ASN A 15 -16.20 8.03 12.17
N ARG A 16 -16.58 9.28 11.82
CA ARG A 16 -17.06 9.63 10.48
C ARG A 16 -15.94 9.57 9.44
N PHE A 17 -14.70 9.82 9.86
CA PHE A 17 -13.49 9.63 9.06
C PHE A 17 -12.90 8.24 9.32
N SER A 18 -13.73 7.20 9.16
CA SER A 18 -13.25 5.82 9.23
C SER A 18 -12.04 5.65 8.30
N ASN A 19 -10.96 5.04 8.81
CA ASN A 19 -9.70 4.89 8.10
C ASN A 19 -9.93 4.10 6.79
N LYS A 20 -10.11 4.85 5.69
CA LYS A 20 -10.58 4.33 4.40
C LYS A 20 -9.61 3.28 3.84
N GLN A 21 -8.30 3.44 4.07
CA GLN A 21 -7.30 2.44 3.72
C GLN A 21 -7.51 1.13 4.47
N LYS A 22 -7.71 1.18 5.80
CA LYS A 22 -7.96 -0.03 6.60
C LYS A 22 -9.25 -0.74 6.19
N LYS A 23 -10.28 0.01 5.77
CA LYS A 23 -11.53 -0.56 5.25
C LYS A 23 -11.32 -1.20 3.87
N LEU A 24 -10.58 -0.55 2.98
CA LEU A 24 -10.27 -1.06 1.65
C LEU A 24 -9.44 -2.35 1.71
N LEU A 25 -8.41 -2.39 2.58
CA LEU A 25 -7.60 -3.59 2.82
C LEU A 25 -8.42 -4.80 3.29
N LYS A 26 -9.51 -4.58 4.04
CA LYS A 26 -10.42 -5.65 4.48
C LYS A 26 -11.35 -6.15 3.39
N GLN A 27 -11.62 -5.33 2.37
CA GLN A 27 -12.49 -5.69 1.25
C GLN A 27 -11.75 -6.49 0.17
N LEU A 28 -10.44 -6.25 0.04
CA LEU A 28 -9.58 -6.95 -0.91
C LEU A 28 -9.17 -8.33 -0.36
N LYS A 29 -9.30 -9.36 -1.19
CA LYS A 29 -8.76 -10.70 -0.90
C LYS A 29 -7.35 -10.77 -1.45
N PHE A 30 -6.37 -10.72 -0.56
CA PHE A 30 -4.96 -10.90 -0.91
C PHE A 30 -4.60 -12.39 -0.93
N ALA A 31 -3.63 -12.75 -1.76
CA ALA A 31 -3.06 -14.10 -1.72
C ALA A 31 -2.31 -14.33 -0.41
N GLU A 32 -2.42 -15.54 0.16
CA GLU A 32 -1.80 -15.91 1.44
C GLU A 32 -0.27 -15.70 1.45
N CYS A 33 0.38 -15.78 0.28
CA CYS A 33 1.82 -15.53 0.16
C CYS A 33 2.23 -14.10 0.57
N LEU A 34 1.30 -13.14 0.60
CA LEU A 34 1.54 -11.76 1.01
C LEU A 34 1.50 -11.54 2.53
N GLU A 35 1.08 -12.53 3.32
CA GLU A 35 1.12 -12.44 4.79
C GLU A 35 2.54 -12.53 5.35
N LYS A 36 3.44 -13.17 4.58
CA LYS A 36 4.85 -13.31 4.95
C LYS A 36 5.55 -11.98 4.74
N LYS A 37 5.94 -11.33 5.84
CA LYS A 37 6.76 -10.11 5.81
C LYS A 37 8.11 -10.40 5.17
N VAL A 38 8.52 -9.50 4.28
CA VAL A 38 9.82 -9.55 3.58
C VAL A 38 10.63 -8.32 4.01
N ASP A 39 11.92 -8.54 4.18
CA ASP A 39 12.90 -7.49 4.48
C ASP A 39 13.53 -7.02 3.16
N MET A 40 13.11 -5.84 2.70
CA MET A 40 13.51 -5.31 1.38
C MET A 40 14.99 -4.90 1.33
N THR A 41 15.65 -4.67 2.49
CA THR A 41 17.10 -4.39 2.56
C THR A 41 17.96 -5.56 2.06
N LYS A 42 17.41 -6.78 2.06
CA LYS A 42 18.07 -8.02 1.64
C LYS A 42 17.68 -8.47 0.25
N VAL A 43 16.92 -7.65 -0.48
CA VAL A 43 16.39 -7.97 -1.80
C VAL A 43 17.10 -7.12 -2.85
N ASN A 44 17.61 -7.75 -3.91
CA ASN A 44 18.15 -7.02 -5.04
C ASN A 44 17.01 -6.57 -5.97
N LEU A 45 16.62 -5.29 -5.87
CA LEU A 45 15.55 -4.71 -6.68
C LEU A 45 15.89 -4.62 -8.18
N GLU A 46 17.17 -4.51 -8.56
CA GLU A 46 17.57 -4.38 -9.97
C GLU A 46 17.15 -5.58 -10.82
N VAL A 47 17.09 -6.77 -10.23
CA VAL A 47 16.67 -8.01 -10.91
C VAL A 47 15.14 -8.10 -10.99
N ILE A 48 14.42 -7.50 -10.04
CA ILE A 48 12.96 -7.59 -9.94
C ILE A 48 12.28 -6.52 -10.79
N LYS A 49 12.89 -5.34 -10.95
CA LYS A 49 12.33 -4.22 -11.74
C LYS A 49 11.92 -4.64 -13.16
N PRO A 50 12.77 -5.31 -13.98
CA PRO A 50 12.39 -5.76 -15.32
C PRO A 50 11.23 -6.76 -15.31
N TRP A 51 11.19 -7.67 -14.33
CA TRP A 51 10.12 -8.66 -14.20
C TRP A 51 8.79 -7.99 -13.86
N ILE A 52 8.78 -6.98 -12.98
CA ILE A 52 7.58 -6.20 -12.65
C ILE A 52 7.07 -5.46 -13.88
N THR A 53 7.95 -4.76 -14.61
CA THR A 53 7.56 -4.04 -15.84
C THR A 53 6.86 -4.96 -16.82
N GLN A 54 7.48 -6.11 -17.14
CA GLN A 54 6.85 -7.09 -18.03
C GLN A 54 5.49 -7.56 -17.49
N ARG A 55 5.43 -7.88 -16.19
CA ARG A 55 4.22 -8.42 -15.58
C ARG A 55 3.07 -7.42 -15.54
N VAL A 56 3.35 -6.15 -15.30
CA VAL A 56 2.36 -5.06 -15.30
C VAL A 56 1.84 -4.83 -16.71
N THR A 57 2.72 -4.76 -17.71
CA THR A 57 2.33 -4.63 -19.12
C THR A 57 1.46 -5.80 -19.58
N GLU A 58 1.77 -7.03 -19.16
CA GLU A 58 0.93 -8.21 -19.43
C GLU A 58 -0.47 -8.12 -18.79
N ILE A 59 -0.57 -7.60 -17.57
CA ILE A 59 -1.85 -7.47 -16.85
C ILE A 59 -2.72 -6.36 -17.46
N LEU A 60 -2.11 -5.23 -17.84
CA LEU A 60 -2.82 -4.08 -18.39
C LEU A 60 -3.11 -4.23 -19.89
N GLY A 61 -2.28 -4.97 -20.62
CA GLY A 61 -2.34 -5.08 -22.08
C GLY A 61 -1.74 -3.88 -22.82
N PHE A 62 -1.15 -2.94 -22.09
CA PHE A 62 -0.42 -1.78 -22.59
C PHE A 62 0.66 -1.36 -21.59
N GLU A 63 1.63 -0.57 -22.05
CA GLU A 63 2.68 -0.02 -21.21
C GLU A 63 2.20 1.25 -20.51
N ASP A 64 2.28 1.25 -19.18
CA ASP A 64 1.91 2.39 -18.32
C ASP A 64 3.07 2.72 -17.37
N ASP A 65 3.89 3.67 -17.78
CA ASP A 65 5.07 4.11 -17.04
C ASP A 65 4.72 4.66 -15.65
N VAL A 66 3.55 5.30 -15.50
CA VAL A 66 3.14 5.89 -14.22
C VAL A 66 2.85 4.79 -13.20
N VAL A 67 2.18 3.72 -13.61
CA VAL A 67 1.91 2.56 -12.74
C VAL A 67 3.20 1.83 -12.39
N ILE A 68 4.11 1.67 -13.35
CA ILE A 68 5.40 1.01 -13.13
C ILE A 68 6.26 1.80 -12.13
N GLU A 69 6.43 3.10 -12.35
CA GLU A 69 7.13 4.01 -11.44
C GLU A 69 6.51 3.99 -10.04
N PHE A 70 5.18 3.99 -9.94
CA PHE A 70 4.49 3.91 -8.66
C PHE A 70 4.84 2.64 -7.88
N ILE A 71 4.91 1.48 -8.54
CA ILE A 71 5.30 0.22 -7.90
C ILE A 71 6.76 0.27 -7.44
N PHE A 72 7.66 0.83 -8.26
CA PHE A 72 9.07 0.97 -7.89
C PHE A 72 9.25 1.85 -6.65
N ASN A 73 8.60 3.01 -6.63
CA ASN A 73 8.62 3.91 -5.48
C ASN A 73 8.11 3.21 -4.20
N GLN A 74 7.05 2.40 -4.29
CA GLN A 74 6.52 1.69 -3.13
C GLN A 74 7.46 0.60 -2.58
N LEU A 75 8.26 -0.02 -3.45
CA LEU A 75 9.27 -1.01 -3.06
C LEU A 75 10.51 -0.36 -2.47
N GLU A 76 10.91 0.81 -2.98
CA GLU A 76 12.04 1.59 -2.48
C GLU A 76 11.76 2.27 -1.14
N GLU A 77 10.55 2.76 -0.89
CA GLU A 77 10.15 3.33 0.42
C GLU A 77 10.32 2.33 1.58
N LYS A 78 10.30 1.03 1.26
CA LYS A 78 10.39 -0.06 2.25
C LYS A 78 11.78 -0.72 2.32
N ALA A 79 12.69 -0.36 1.43
CA ALA A 79 14.08 -0.82 1.40
C ALA A 79 14.96 0.02 2.32
#